data_AF-A0A1H8S3U4-F1
#
_entry.id   AF-A0A1H8S3U4-F1
#
_cell.length_a   1.000
_cell.length_b   1.000
_cell.length_c   1.000
_cell.angle_alpha   90.00
_cell.angle_beta   90.00
_cell.angle_gamma   90.00
#
_symmetry.space_group_name_H-M   'P 1'
#
loop_
_entity.id
_entity.type
_entity.pdbx_description
1 polymer ?
#
loop_
_entity_poly.entity_id
_entity_poly.type
_entity_poly.pdbx_seq_one_letter_code
_entity_poly.pdbx_strand_id
1 'polypeptide(L)'
;MPKHTTHLDPDRGLWIPPGLREYGQQVVIRTPRATHQIFGSDCLDSYHGLVHETDFGSADEHNDPKNARLAPDKVTIKPAGEEAVELQVENVNAAGEVVADA
;
A
#
# COMPACT_ATOMS: atom_id res chain seq x y z
N MET A 1 1.34 -10.68 -16.57
CA MET A 1 0.25 -10.58 -15.58
C MET A 1 -0.23 -9.15 -15.60
N PRO A 2 -1.54 -8.86 -15.56
CA PRO A 2 -2.00 -7.47 -15.46
C PRO A 2 -1.37 -6.88 -14.20
N LYS A 3 -0.66 -5.75 -14.35
CA LYS A 3 -0.23 -4.97 -13.18
C LYS A 3 -1.50 -4.51 -12.50
N HIS A 4 -1.80 -5.05 -11.33
CA HIS A 4 -2.78 -4.44 -10.46
C HIS A 4 -2.13 -3.15 -9.94
N THR A 5 -2.71 -2.02 -10.30
CA THR A 5 -2.23 -0.70 -9.87
C THR A 5 -3.12 -0.17 -8.74
N THR A 6 -2.55 0.71 -7.94
CA THR A 6 -3.21 1.49 -6.91
C THR A 6 -2.60 2.89 -6.92
N HIS A 7 -3.18 3.82 -6.18
CA HIS A 7 -2.68 5.18 -6.02
C HIS A 7 -2.81 5.62 -4.57
N LEU A 8 -1.98 6.58 -4.20
CA LEU A 8 -2.04 7.25 -2.92
C LEU A 8 -2.73 8.59 -3.11
N ASP A 9 -3.83 8.81 -2.39
CA ASP A 9 -4.51 10.09 -2.32
C ASP A 9 -3.98 10.87 -1.09
N PRO A 10 -3.56 12.14 -1.24
CA PRO A 10 -2.99 12.90 -0.12
C PRO A 10 -3.94 13.07 1.07
N ASP A 11 -5.25 13.15 0.81
CA ASP A 11 -6.26 13.42 1.84
C ASP A 11 -6.92 12.14 2.36
N ARG A 12 -7.00 11.09 1.53
CA ARG A 12 -7.76 9.86 1.80
C ARG A 12 -6.87 8.64 2.06
N GLY A 13 -5.60 8.68 1.69
CA GLY A 13 -4.64 7.58 1.83
C GLY A 13 -4.66 6.59 0.67
N LEU A 14 -4.32 5.33 0.94
CA LEU A 14 -4.13 4.32 -0.12
C LEU A 14 -5.47 3.85 -0.68
N TRP A 15 -5.61 3.86 -2.01
CA TRP A 15 -6.74 3.26 -2.66
C TRP A 15 -6.67 1.72 -2.63
N ILE A 16 -7.75 1.06 -2.21
CA ILE A 16 -7.80 -0.40 -2.14
C ILE A 16 -8.59 -0.92 -3.34
N PRO A 17 -7.99 -1.76 -4.21
CA PRO A 17 -8.71 -2.38 -5.32
C PRO A 17 -9.93 -3.18 -4.84
N PRO A 18 -11.08 -3.16 -5.55
CA PRO A 18 -12.30 -3.84 -5.10
C PRO A 18 -12.11 -5.31 -4.71
N GLY A 19 -11.31 -6.07 -5.49
CA GLY A 19 -11.03 -7.49 -5.21
C GLY A 19 -10.16 -7.75 -3.97
N LEU A 20 -9.67 -6.71 -3.30
CA LEU A 20 -8.87 -6.80 -2.08
C LEU A 20 -9.56 -6.13 -0.88
N ARG A 21 -10.80 -5.66 -1.04
CA ARG A 21 -11.58 -5.02 0.03
C ARG A 21 -12.31 -6.02 0.91
N GLU A 22 -12.68 -7.16 0.36
CA GLU A 22 -13.37 -8.21 1.11
C GLU A 22 -12.35 -9.01 1.91
N TYR A 23 -12.50 -9.04 3.23
CA TYR A 23 -11.67 -9.83 4.12
C TYR A 23 -12.49 -10.35 5.29
N GLY A 24 -12.23 -11.58 5.74
CA GLY A 24 -13.04 -12.23 6.77
C GLY A 24 -12.56 -12.01 8.21
N GLN A 25 -11.32 -11.58 8.41
CA GLN A 25 -10.72 -11.45 9.75
C GLN A 25 -9.66 -10.35 9.83
N GLN A 26 -8.74 -10.36 8.86
CA GLN A 26 -7.62 -9.44 8.84
C GLN A 26 -7.23 -9.15 7.40
N VAL A 27 -6.69 -7.95 7.19
CA VAL A 27 -5.93 -7.60 6.00
C VAL A 27 -4.63 -6.92 6.44
N VAL A 28 -3.52 -7.32 5.83
CA VAL A 28 -2.19 -6.78 6.12
C VAL A 28 -1.69 -6.02 4.91
N ILE A 29 -1.48 -4.72 5.09
CA ILE A 29 -0.89 -3.83 4.09
C ILE A 29 0.57 -3.60 4.49
N ARG A 30 1.51 -3.90 3.58
CA ARG A 30 2.94 -3.64 3.78
C ARG A 30 3.41 -2.67 2.73
N THR A 31 4.00 -1.58 3.19
CA THR A 31 4.76 -0.62 2.40
C THR A 31 6.26 -0.81 2.71
N PRO A 32 7.18 -0.13 2.02
CA PRO A 32 8.61 -0.22 2.30
C PRO A 32 8.96 0.05 3.77
N ARG A 33 8.28 1.00 4.43
CA ARG A 33 8.61 1.44 5.80
C ARG A 33 7.60 1.04 6.87
N ALA A 34 6.39 0.64 6.49
CA ALA A 34 5.33 0.31 7.43
C ALA A 34 4.67 -1.03 7.15
N THR A 35 4.07 -1.58 8.20
CA THR A 35 3.20 -2.75 8.13
C THR A 35 1.96 -2.42 8.94
N HIS A 36 0.84 -2.27 8.23
CA HIS A 36 -0.46 -1.96 8.78
C HIS A 36 -1.28 -3.25 8.85
N GLN A 37 -1.71 -3.62 10.04
CA GLN A 37 -2.54 -4.79 10.29
C GLN A 37 -3.93 -4.33 10.68
N ILE A 38 -4.91 -4.62 9.84
CA ILE A 38 -6.29 -4.19 10.02
C ILE A 38 -7.11 -5.42 10.35
N PHE A 39 -7.81 -5.40 11.48
CA PHE A 39 -8.68 -6.48 11.92
C PHE A 39 -10.15 -6.07 11.74
N GLY A 40 -11.00 -7.02 11.39
CA GLY A 40 -12.41 -6.78 11.16
C GLY A 40 -13.05 -7.87 10.30
N SER A 41 -14.37 -7.79 10.18
CA SER A 41 -15.19 -8.70 9.35
C SER A 41 -15.92 -7.99 8.23
N ASP A 42 -15.84 -6.66 8.18
CA ASP A 42 -16.49 -5.83 7.18
C ASP A 42 -15.55 -5.56 6.01
N CYS A 43 -16.09 -5.11 4.89
CA CYS A 43 -15.27 -4.71 3.75
C CYS A 43 -14.43 -3.48 4.09
N LEU A 44 -13.20 -3.40 3.56
CA LEU A 44 -12.41 -2.17 3.58
C LEU A 44 -13.13 -1.07 2.79
N ASP A 45 -13.03 0.15 3.30
CA ASP A 45 -13.32 1.35 2.53
C ASP A 45 -12.48 1.39 1.25
N SER A 46 -12.95 2.14 0.25
CA SER A 46 -12.21 2.32 -1.00
C SER A 46 -10.85 3.00 -0.80
N TYR A 47 -10.73 3.81 0.24
CA TYR A 47 -9.50 4.48 0.63
C TYR A 47 -9.18 4.14 2.07
N HIS A 48 -7.93 3.80 2.33
CA HIS A 48 -7.45 3.48 3.67
C HIS A 48 -6.52 4.57 4.18
N GLY A 49 -7.06 5.40 5.07
CA GLY A 49 -6.39 6.58 5.62
C GLY A 49 -5.32 6.31 6.68
N LEU A 50 -4.86 5.07 6.87
CA LEU A 50 -3.67 4.80 7.71
C LEU A 50 -2.39 4.71 6.89
N VAL A 51 -2.50 4.60 5.56
CA VAL A 51 -1.36 4.50 4.67
C VAL A 51 -1.12 5.87 4.04
N HIS A 52 0.08 6.42 4.24
CA HIS A 52 0.47 7.75 3.77
C HIS A 52 1.85 7.77 3.10
N GLU A 53 2.25 8.92 2.57
CA GLU A 53 3.50 9.10 1.83
C GLU A 53 4.75 8.65 2.62
N THR A 54 4.76 8.92 3.92
CA THR A 54 5.87 8.58 4.81
C THR A 54 6.09 7.07 4.93
N ASP A 55 5.09 6.26 4.60
CA ASP A 55 5.18 4.81 4.63
C ASP A 55 5.96 4.24 3.44
N PHE A 56 6.16 5.04 2.39
CA PHE A 56 7.00 4.73 1.25
C PHE A 56 8.40 5.32 1.41
N GLY A 57 8.50 6.50 2.04
CA GLY A 57 9.75 7.20 2.33
C GLY A 57 10.36 7.87 1.10
N SER A 58 11.29 8.81 1.29
CA SER A 58 12.04 9.40 0.18
C SER A 58 13.31 8.58 -0.16
N ALA A 59 13.90 8.81 -1.34
CA ALA A 59 15.10 8.08 -1.78
C ALA A 59 16.26 8.19 -0.78
N ASP A 60 16.36 9.32 -0.09
CA ASP A 60 17.40 9.60 0.90
C ASP A 60 17.14 8.94 2.26
N GLU A 61 15.89 8.55 2.54
CA GLU A 61 15.47 7.91 3.79
C GLU A 61 15.45 6.37 3.71
N HIS A 62 15.80 5.80 2.56
CA HIS A 62 15.73 4.36 2.32
C HIS A 62 16.89 3.55 2.92
N ASN A 63 17.52 4.07 3.97
CA ASN A 63 18.65 3.46 4.66
C ASN A 63 18.22 2.39 5.70
N ASP A 64 16.94 2.34 6.10
CA ASP A 64 16.41 1.34 7.03
C ASP A 64 14.95 0.91 6.69
N PRO A 65 14.73 0.18 5.58
CA PRO A 65 13.39 -0.27 5.19
C PRO A 65 12.91 -1.43 6.06
N LYS A 66 11.70 -1.27 6.65
CA LYS A 66 11.02 -2.33 7.41
C LYS A 66 10.66 -3.54 6.55
N ASN A 67 10.40 -3.32 5.27
CA ASN A 67 10.10 -4.35 4.29
C ASN A 67 11.06 -4.24 3.09
N ALA A 68 12.36 -4.53 3.30
CA ALA A 68 13.45 -4.39 2.31
C ALA A 68 13.24 -5.07 0.94
N ARG A 69 12.26 -5.97 0.82
CA ARG A 69 11.89 -6.61 -0.46
C ARG A 69 10.96 -5.77 -1.34
N LEU A 70 10.32 -4.75 -0.76
CA LEU A 70 9.42 -3.86 -1.49
C LEU A 70 10.21 -2.66 -2.02
N ALA A 71 10.04 -2.38 -3.30
CA ALA A 71 10.55 -1.16 -3.88
C ALA A 71 9.76 0.07 -3.39
N PRO A 72 10.32 1.28 -3.46
CA PRO A 72 9.71 2.50 -2.92
C PRO A 72 8.31 2.81 -3.47
N ASP A 73 7.99 2.34 -4.68
CA ASP A 73 6.71 2.53 -5.36
C ASP A 73 5.75 1.34 -5.23
N LYS A 74 6.01 0.43 -4.27
CA LYS A 74 5.25 -0.83 -4.15
C LYS A 74 4.62 -1.03 -2.79
N VAL A 75 3.45 -1.68 -2.83
CA VAL A 75 2.72 -2.13 -1.66
C VAL A 75 2.32 -3.59 -1.84
N THR A 76 2.24 -4.34 -0.74
CA THR A 76 1.58 -5.65 -0.74
C THR A 76 0.37 -5.63 0.15
N ILE A 77 -0.76 -6.09 -0.36
CA ILE A 77 -2.00 -6.28 0.39
C ILE A 77 -2.25 -7.77 0.53
N LYS A 78 -2.44 -8.25 1.75
CA LYS A 78 -2.66 -9.65 2.05
C LYS A 78 -3.92 -9.83 2.93
N PRO A 79 -5.07 -10.19 2.34
CA PRO A 79 -6.21 -10.67 3.12
C PRO A 79 -5.88 -11.98 3.85
N ALA A 80 -6.53 -12.21 4.99
CA ALA A 80 -6.35 -13.43 5.78
C ALA A 80 -6.79 -14.66 4.99
N GLY A 81 -5.92 -15.68 4.92
CA GLY A 81 -6.17 -16.91 4.16
C GLY A 81 -5.88 -16.82 2.66
N GLU A 82 -5.60 -15.61 2.14
CA GLU A 82 -5.30 -15.35 0.73
C GLU A 82 -3.80 -15.12 0.48
N GLU A 83 -3.40 -15.16 -0.79
CA GLU A 83 -2.06 -14.76 -1.21
C GLU A 83 -1.87 -13.24 -1.13
N ALA A 84 -0.64 -12.81 -0.89
CA ALA A 84 -0.31 -11.39 -0.93
C ALA A 84 -0.26 -10.91 -2.38
N VAL A 85 -1.00 -9.85 -2.68
CA VAL A 85 -0.97 -9.19 -3.99
C VAL A 85 -0.04 -7.99 -3.91
N GLU A 86 1.00 -7.98 -4.73
CA GLU A 86 1.89 -6.85 -4.91
C GLU A 86 1.31 -5.89 -5.95
N LEU A 87 1.23 -4.61 -5.58
CA LEU A 87 0.68 -3.54 -6.39
C LEU A 87 1.74 -2.46 -6.61
N GLN A 88 1.71 -1.85 -7.79
CA GLN A 88 2.44 -0.61 -8.04
C GLN A 88 1.57 0.59 -7.65
N VAL A 89 2.16 1.58 -6.98
CA VAL A 89 1.51 2.82 -6.58
C VAL A 89 1.81 3.90 -7.61
N GLU A 90 0.83 4.30 -8.41
CA GLU A 90 1.02 5.13 -9.62
C GLU A 90 1.58 6.52 -9.32
N ASN A 91 1.15 7.13 -8.21
CA ASN A 91 1.57 8.48 -7.84
C ASN A 91 2.75 8.48 -6.87
N VAL A 92 3.49 7.37 -6.78
CA VAL A 92 4.72 7.27 -6.00
C VAL A 92 5.84 6.93 -6.97
N ASN A 93 6.85 7.79 -7.07
CA ASN A 93 7.96 7.55 -7.97
C ASN A 93 8.89 6.44 -7.43
N ALA A 94 9.88 6.02 -8.22
CA ALA A 94 10.87 5.01 -7.80
C ALA A 94 11.74 5.45 -6.61
N ALA A 95 11.65 6.73 -6.21
CA ALA A 95 12.27 7.29 -5.02
C ALA A 95 11.32 7.29 -3.80
N GLY A 96 10.06 6.84 -3.94
CA GLY A 96 9.08 6.78 -2.87
C GLY A 96 8.39 8.13 -2.59
N GLU A 97 8.64 9.14 -3.42
CA GLU A 97 8.02 10.46 -3.31
C GLU A 97 6.68 10.49 -4.04
N VAL A 98 5.70 11.16 -3.43
CA VAL A 98 4.41 11.38 -4.08
C VAL A 98 4.57 12.41 -5.19
N VAL A 99 4.34 11.98 -6.42
CA VAL A 99 4.27 12.88 -7.57
C VAL A 99 2.82 13.30 -7.73
N ALA A 100 2.55 14.60 -7.66
CA ALA A 100 1.24 15.12 -8.03
C ALA A 100 0.96 14.72 -9.48
N ASP A 101 -0.22 14.14 -9.74
CA ASP A 101 -0.74 13.95 -11.09
C ASP A 101 -0.59 15.29 -11.84
N ALA A 102 0.18 15.27 -12.92
CA ALA A 102 0.37 16.44 -13.80
C ALA A 102 -0.91 16.76 -14.58
#